data_AF-A0AAN6M1V0-F1
#
_entry.id   AF-A0AAN6M1V0-F1
#
_cell.length_a   1.000
_cell.length_b   1.000
_cell.length_c   1.000
_cell.angle_alpha   90.00
_cell.angle_beta   90.00
_cell.angle_gamma   90.00
#
_symmetry.space_group_name_H-M   'P 1'
#
loop_
_entity.id
_entity.type
_entity.pdbx_description
1 polymer ?
#
loop_
_entity_poly.entity_id
_entity_poly.type
_entity_poly.pdbx_seq_one_letter_code
_entity_poly.pdbx_strand_id
1 'polypeptide(L)'
;MPADRLLSTLLRSLQTYTDQQDTPRILGTASSLLTSLGNPHNLSLLTSHLLTAPALWDRPEGLRTPLRLISVFHSALTAVINHHNDVRWDKAAELLPGQTPIGGGLSLDEWVRAIVAGADERSQRWRHLVALGGLLVAIGSLEEQGMELYWASGIRKRIEGALVRAMNLALVEISFSEIDSAEEATFLEEEALHKTVPLLWNLLKAALFATTITLRGVMIRTLGDKTLAGDAVAPVVASQVLQTLRHLYFITSRLGPAGFSQHTFVYLTAIDILSAYPPHSDKFLKIIAPPHLGQIPRHPLDRTLDLYFLNTAEHFSLVLPLPQTKTSSSPPPCPTSPPASPPPSSPSLKPPTASCSPCSPPRNQQR
;
A
#
# COMPACT_ATOMS: atom_id res chain seq x y z
N MET A 1 17.14 3.42 39.21
CA MET A 1 16.93 2.61 40.45
C MET A 1 15.45 2.37 40.80
N PRO A 2 14.60 3.38 41.08
CA PRO A 2 13.19 3.12 41.39
C PRO A 2 12.42 2.60 40.16
N ALA A 3 12.61 3.22 38.99
CA ALA A 3 11.97 2.82 37.74
C ALA A 3 12.30 1.36 37.34
N ASP A 4 13.54 0.90 37.55
CA ASP A 4 13.96 -0.47 37.21
C ASP A 4 13.30 -1.53 38.11
N ARG A 5 13.11 -1.21 39.40
CA ARG A 5 12.36 -2.08 40.33
C ARG A 5 10.89 -2.16 39.93
N LEU A 6 10.27 -1.02 39.60
CA LEU A 6 8.89 -0.96 39.10
C LEU A 6 8.74 -1.73 37.78
N LEU A 7 9.69 -1.57 36.84
CA LEU A 7 9.74 -2.35 35.60
C LEU A 7 9.81 -3.86 35.91
N SER A 8 10.74 -4.33 36.75
CA SER A 8 10.84 -5.75 37.09
C SER A 8 9.57 -6.31 37.74
N THR A 9 8.83 -5.47 38.47
CA THR A 9 7.55 -5.84 39.09
C THR A 9 6.43 -5.92 38.05
N LEU A 10 6.34 -4.93 37.16
CA LEU A 10 5.37 -4.88 36.08
C LEU A 10 5.58 -6.03 35.09
N LEU A 11 6.83 -6.30 34.68
CA LEU A 11 7.17 -7.41 33.79
C LEU A 11 6.75 -8.76 34.37
N ARG A 12 6.96 -8.98 35.68
CA ARG A 12 6.46 -10.17 36.37
C ARG A 12 4.93 -10.24 36.36
N SER A 13 4.23 -9.12 36.61
CA SER A 13 2.76 -9.10 36.55
C SER A 13 2.21 -9.35 35.14
N LEU A 14 2.92 -8.92 34.10
CA LEU A 14 2.52 -9.16 32.70
C LEU A 14 2.71 -10.62 32.25
N GLN A 15 3.57 -11.37 32.94
CA GLN A 15 3.85 -12.79 32.65
C GLN A 15 2.82 -13.75 33.25
N THR A 16 2.13 -13.37 34.34
CA THR A 16 1.17 -14.24 35.06
C THR A 16 -0.23 -13.65 35.01
N TYR A 17 -1.17 -14.38 34.42
CA TYR A 17 -2.60 -14.06 34.52
C TYR A 17 -3.15 -14.43 35.91
N THR A 18 -3.97 -13.57 36.53
CA THR A 18 -4.79 -13.90 37.69
C THR A 18 -6.18 -13.28 37.58
N ASP A 19 -7.23 -13.93 38.10
CA ASP A 19 -8.60 -13.37 38.05
C ASP A 19 -8.78 -12.10 38.93
N GLN A 20 -7.80 -11.77 39.78
CA GLN A 20 -7.75 -10.52 40.57
C GLN A 20 -6.94 -9.39 39.88
N GLN A 21 -6.57 -9.56 38.61
CA GLN A 21 -5.65 -8.66 37.94
C GLN A 21 -6.31 -7.35 37.47
N ASP A 22 -5.96 -6.25 38.14
CA ASP A 22 -6.41 -4.89 37.80
C ASP A 22 -5.66 -4.35 36.55
N THR A 23 -6.18 -4.72 35.38
CA THR A 23 -5.67 -4.26 34.07
C THR A 23 -5.54 -2.74 33.95
N PRO A 24 -6.53 -1.91 34.38
CA PRO A 24 -6.35 -0.45 34.47
C PRO A 24 -5.09 -0.01 35.23
N ARG A 25 -4.80 -0.60 36.40
CA ARG A 25 -3.60 -0.27 37.19
C ARG A 25 -2.30 -0.70 36.52
N ILE A 26 -2.28 -1.84 35.84
CA ILE A 26 -1.13 -2.31 35.03
C ILE A 26 -0.83 -1.30 33.92
N LEU A 27 -1.86 -0.89 33.17
CA LEU A 27 -1.72 0.06 32.06
C LEU A 27 -1.34 1.47 32.54
N GLY A 28 -1.86 1.93 33.69
CA GLY A 28 -1.41 3.17 34.33
C GLY A 28 0.06 3.13 34.73
N THR A 29 0.52 2.01 35.30
CA THR A 29 1.93 1.79 35.65
C THR A 29 2.82 1.77 34.40
N ALA A 30 2.38 1.11 33.33
CA ALA A 30 3.06 1.07 32.05
C ALA A 30 3.23 2.48 31.44
N SER A 31 2.16 3.29 31.44
CA SER A 31 2.19 4.69 30.96
C SER A 31 3.21 5.55 31.72
N SER A 32 3.29 5.40 33.05
CA SER A 32 4.29 6.09 33.88
C SER A 32 5.73 5.60 33.65
N LEU A 33 5.93 4.31 33.35
CA LEU A 33 7.26 3.78 33.03
C LEU A 33 7.74 4.19 31.63
N LEU A 34 6.84 4.21 30.64
CA LEU A 34 7.15 4.70 29.29
C LEU A 34 7.65 6.15 29.31
N THR A 35 7.22 6.97 30.27
CA THR A 35 7.62 8.38 30.42
C THR A 35 8.80 8.60 31.39
N SER A 36 9.35 7.56 32.02
CA SER A 36 10.44 7.69 33.01
C SER A 36 11.66 6.77 32.79
N LEU A 37 11.57 5.76 31.92
CA LEU A 37 12.68 4.88 31.60
C LEU A 37 13.70 5.56 30.68
N GLY A 38 14.90 5.85 31.20
CA GLY A 38 16.02 6.45 30.47
C GLY A 38 16.93 5.47 29.71
N ASN A 39 16.58 4.18 29.64
CA ASN A 39 17.34 3.19 28.88
C ASN A 39 16.50 2.69 27.68
N PRO A 40 16.97 2.88 26.42
CA PRO A 40 16.23 2.46 25.23
C PRO A 40 15.91 0.96 25.22
N HIS A 41 16.80 0.13 25.75
CA HIS A 41 16.54 -1.32 25.83
C HIS A 41 15.36 -1.62 26.76
N ASN A 42 15.28 -0.96 27.92
CA ASN A 42 14.17 -1.13 28.86
C ASN A 42 12.83 -0.68 28.27
N LEU A 43 12.82 0.37 27.45
CA LEU A 43 11.63 0.83 26.71
C LEU A 43 11.20 -0.18 25.63
N SER A 44 12.14 -0.74 24.86
CA SER A 44 11.84 -1.81 23.89
C SER A 44 11.31 -3.07 24.58
N LEU A 45 11.89 -3.45 25.73
CA LEU A 45 11.49 -4.60 26.52
C LEU A 45 10.07 -4.41 27.09
N LEU A 46 9.77 -3.25 27.69
CA LEU A 46 8.43 -2.92 28.16
C LEU A 46 7.41 -2.95 27.03
N THR A 47 7.75 -2.39 25.86
CA THR A 47 6.86 -2.38 24.68
C THR A 47 6.57 -3.80 24.19
N SER A 48 7.60 -4.63 23.98
CA SER A 48 7.44 -6.04 23.58
C SER A 48 6.56 -6.79 24.58
N HIS A 49 6.81 -6.63 25.88
CA HIS A 49 5.97 -7.24 26.90
C HIS A 49 4.51 -6.74 26.90
N LEU A 50 4.22 -5.46 26.65
CA LEU A 50 2.84 -4.99 26.51
C LEU A 50 2.13 -5.59 25.29
N LEU A 51 2.87 -5.86 24.21
CA LEU A 51 2.32 -6.46 22.97
C LEU A 51 2.21 -7.99 23.04
N THR A 52 2.94 -8.65 23.94
CA THR A 52 2.92 -10.12 24.10
C THR A 52 2.22 -10.62 25.37
N ALA A 53 1.99 -9.78 26.39
CA ALA A 53 1.51 -10.21 27.71
C ALA A 53 0.22 -11.05 27.67
N PRO A 54 0.26 -12.33 28.10
CA PRO A 54 -0.94 -13.17 28.23
C PRO A 54 -2.02 -12.51 29.09
N ALA A 55 -1.59 -11.83 30.17
CA ALA A 55 -2.45 -11.06 31.08
C ALA A 55 -3.29 -9.95 30.40
N LEU A 56 -2.89 -9.47 29.22
CA LEU A 56 -3.65 -8.48 28.44
C LEU A 56 -4.44 -9.13 27.30
N TRP A 57 -3.92 -10.21 26.71
CA TRP A 57 -4.36 -10.70 25.40
C TRP A 57 -5.08 -12.06 25.40
N ASP A 58 -5.05 -12.85 26.49
CA ASP A 58 -5.70 -14.17 26.54
C ASP A 58 -7.22 -14.09 26.75
N ARG A 59 -7.70 -13.02 27.38
CA ARG A 59 -9.13 -12.68 27.54
C ARG A 59 -9.35 -11.19 27.24
N PRO A 60 -9.27 -10.75 25.97
CA PRO A 60 -9.51 -9.37 25.63
C PRO A 60 -10.98 -9.01 25.88
N GLU A 61 -11.25 -7.84 26.46
CA GLU A 61 -12.60 -7.26 26.55
C GLU A 61 -13.05 -6.73 25.16
N GLY A 62 -12.97 -7.57 24.13
CA GLY A 62 -13.08 -7.18 22.72
C GLY A 62 -12.14 -6.02 22.38
N LEU A 63 -12.70 -4.97 21.77
CA LEU A 63 -11.96 -3.76 21.38
C LEU A 63 -11.43 -2.91 22.55
N ARG A 64 -11.88 -3.14 23.80
CA ARG A 64 -11.44 -2.30 24.93
C ARG A 64 -9.96 -2.46 25.25
N THR A 65 -9.41 -3.67 25.16
CA THR A 65 -7.97 -3.91 25.39
C THR A 65 -7.09 -3.13 24.42
N PRO A 66 -7.23 -3.26 23.08
CA PRO A 66 -6.42 -2.48 22.14
C PRO A 66 -6.68 -0.97 22.26
N LEU A 67 -7.92 -0.51 22.51
CA LEU A 67 -8.18 0.92 22.71
C LEU A 67 -7.46 1.47 23.97
N ARG A 68 -7.46 0.75 25.10
CA ARG A 68 -6.71 1.15 26.30
C ARG A 68 -5.20 1.18 26.03
N LEU A 69 -4.65 0.25 25.25
CA LEU A 69 -3.24 0.25 24.87
C LEU A 69 -2.87 1.39 23.92
N ILE A 70 -3.73 1.72 22.94
CA ILE A 70 -3.62 2.95 22.13
C ILE A 70 -3.52 4.16 23.06
N SER A 71 -4.39 4.29 24.06
CA SER A 71 -4.36 5.38 25.03
C SER A 71 -3.07 5.42 25.88
N VAL A 72 -2.44 4.28 26.19
CA VAL A 72 -1.15 4.22 26.90
C VAL A 72 -0.03 4.81 26.04
N PHE A 73 0.14 4.33 24.80
CA PHE A 73 1.19 4.84 23.91
C PHE A 73 0.95 6.30 23.50
N HIS A 74 -0.32 6.66 23.29
CA HIS A 74 -0.74 8.03 23.06
C HIS A 74 -0.30 8.95 24.20
N SER A 75 -0.76 8.67 25.43
CA SER A 75 -0.49 9.51 26.61
C SER A 75 1.01 9.63 26.89
N ALA A 76 1.76 8.53 26.71
CA ALA A 76 3.21 8.54 26.87
C ALA A 76 3.90 9.45 25.86
N LEU A 77 3.56 9.35 24.56
CA LEU A 77 4.17 10.21 23.55
C LEU A 77 3.74 11.68 23.70
N THR A 78 2.47 11.96 24.01
CA THR A 78 2.00 13.32 24.31
C THR A 78 2.83 13.96 25.43
N ALA A 79 3.08 13.24 26.52
CA ALA A 79 3.93 13.74 27.61
C ALA A 79 5.38 13.98 27.20
N VAL A 80 5.99 13.07 26.44
CA VAL A 80 7.39 13.22 25.98
C VAL A 80 7.54 14.36 24.96
N ILE A 81 6.57 14.52 24.04
CA ILE A 81 6.55 15.65 23.09
C ILE A 81 6.36 16.97 23.84
N ASN A 82 5.40 17.08 24.75
CA ASN A 82 5.18 18.30 25.53
C ASN A 82 6.43 18.69 26.33
N HIS A 83 7.14 17.73 26.92
CA HIS A 83 8.40 18.02 27.60
C HIS A 83 9.50 18.53 26.64
N HIS A 84 9.70 17.87 25.50
CA HIS A 84 10.67 18.32 24.48
C HIS A 84 10.31 19.69 23.88
N ASN A 85 9.02 19.98 23.81
CA ASN A 85 8.47 21.29 23.45
C ASN A 85 8.87 22.32 24.53
N ASP A 86 8.50 22.10 25.79
CA ASP A 86 8.80 23.04 26.87
C ASP A 86 10.31 23.29 27.04
N VAL A 87 11.16 22.28 26.83
CA VAL A 87 12.63 22.45 26.80
C VAL A 87 13.08 23.30 25.62
N ARG A 88 12.49 23.15 24.43
CA ARG A 88 12.83 23.94 23.22
C ARG A 88 12.44 25.42 23.34
N TRP A 89 11.38 25.72 24.09
CA TRP A 89 10.86 27.09 24.29
C TRP A 89 11.22 27.69 25.66
N ASP A 90 12.15 27.10 26.40
CA ASP A 90 12.64 27.55 27.71
C ASP A 90 11.52 27.73 28.77
N LYS A 91 10.54 26.82 28.72
CA LYS A 91 9.38 26.72 29.63
C LYS A 91 9.45 25.51 30.57
N ALA A 92 10.42 24.63 30.36
CA ALA A 92 10.59 23.44 31.21
C ALA A 92 10.97 23.85 32.63
N ALA A 93 10.32 23.23 33.63
CA ALA A 93 10.69 23.42 35.02
C ALA A 93 12.12 22.90 35.28
N GLU A 94 12.90 23.64 36.08
CA GLU A 94 14.22 23.20 36.53
C GLU A 94 14.11 21.85 37.26
N LEU A 95 14.93 20.88 36.84
CA LEU A 95 14.96 19.55 37.44
C LEU A 95 15.64 19.62 38.81
N LEU A 96 14.92 19.20 39.85
CA LEU A 96 15.51 19.08 41.18
C LEU A 96 16.57 17.95 41.19
N PRO A 97 17.64 18.05 42.01
CA PRO A 97 18.66 17.00 42.11
C PRO A 97 18.06 15.62 42.37
N GLY A 98 18.27 14.70 41.42
CA GLY A 98 17.76 13.32 41.47
C GLY A 98 16.42 13.08 40.76
N GLN A 99 15.76 14.11 40.22
CA GLN A 99 14.62 13.92 39.33
C GLN A 99 15.09 13.48 37.93
N THR A 100 14.42 12.49 37.35
CA THR A 100 14.58 12.12 35.94
C THR A 100 13.66 12.99 35.07
N PRO A 101 14.14 13.60 33.98
CA PRO A 101 13.28 14.29 33.02
C PRO A 101 12.27 13.33 32.36
N ILE A 102 11.19 13.89 31.82
CA ILE A 102 10.16 13.13 31.11
C ILE A 102 10.78 12.54 29.83
N GLY A 103 10.48 11.28 29.54
CA GLY A 103 11.20 10.49 28.53
C GLY A 103 12.51 9.89 29.05
N GLY A 104 12.80 10.01 30.36
CA GLY A 104 13.98 9.44 31.01
C GLY A 104 15.31 10.08 30.61
N GLY A 105 15.28 11.23 29.92
CA GLY A 105 16.47 11.91 29.40
C GLY A 105 16.91 11.45 28.01
N LEU A 106 16.13 10.58 27.35
CA LEU A 106 16.36 10.20 25.96
C LEU A 106 15.87 11.30 25.01
N SER A 107 16.53 11.43 23.86
CA SER A 107 15.97 12.22 22.76
C SER A 107 14.70 11.58 22.22
N LEU A 108 13.76 12.38 21.71
CA LEU A 108 12.49 11.90 21.15
C LEU A 108 12.67 10.82 20.05
N ASP A 109 13.70 10.92 19.20
CA ASP A 109 13.98 9.89 18.17
C ASP A 109 14.58 8.60 18.75
N GLU A 110 15.38 8.66 19.82
CA GLU A 110 15.83 7.44 20.54
C GLU A 110 14.67 6.77 21.27
N TRP A 111 13.82 7.56 21.93
CA TRP A 111 12.62 7.07 22.61
C TRP A 111 11.69 6.38 21.61
N VAL A 112 11.35 7.03 20.48
CA VAL A 112 10.52 6.41 19.44
C VAL A 112 11.21 5.21 18.79
N ARG A 113 12.52 5.25 18.54
CA ARG A 113 13.26 4.08 18.05
C ARG A 113 13.16 2.90 19.02
N ALA A 114 13.19 3.14 20.32
CA ALA A 114 13.02 2.10 21.34
C ALA A 114 11.62 1.47 21.32
N ILE A 115 10.55 2.27 21.22
CA ILE A 115 9.18 1.75 21.10
C ILE A 115 9.03 0.94 19.80
N VAL A 116 9.50 1.46 18.67
CA VAL A 116 9.44 0.75 17.37
C VAL A 116 10.25 -0.55 17.42
N ALA A 117 11.40 -0.59 18.10
CA ALA A 117 12.20 -1.80 18.28
C ALA A 117 11.56 -2.83 19.23
N GLY A 118 10.67 -2.39 20.13
CA GLY A 118 9.88 -3.28 20.98
C GLY A 118 8.64 -3.85 20.32
N ALA A 119 8.23 -3.33 19.15
CA ALA A 119 7.24 -3.97 18.28
C ALA A 119 7.93 -5.05 17.42
N ASP A 120 8.45 -6.08 18.10
CA ASP A 120 9.32 -7.11 17.54
C ASP A 120 8.57 -8.37 17.09
N GLU A 121 9.30 -9.33 16.53
CA GLU A 121 8.78 -10.61 15.99
C GLU A 121 8.02 -11.48 17.01
N ARG A 122 8.02 -11.10 18.29
CA ARG A 122 7.35 -11.84 19.37
C ARG A 122 5.86 -11.55 19.43
N SER A 123 5.41 -10.42 18.89
CA SER A 123 4.00 -10.03 18.82
C SER A 123 3.44 -10.12 17.40
N GLN A 124 2.16 -10.45 17.30
CA GLN A 124 1.41 -10.42 16.03
C GLN A 124 1.36 -8.98 15.48
N ARG A 125 1.49 -8.81 14.17
CA ARG A 125 1.73 -7.48 13.55
C ARG A 125 0.59 -6.50 13.75
N TRP A 126 -0.63 -7.00 13.85
CA TRP A 126 -1.80 -6.15 14.15
C TRP A 126 -1.68 -5.49 15.52
N ARG A 127 -0.97 -6.10 16.48
CA ARG A 127 -0.66 -5.48 17.78
C ARG A 127 0.35 -4.34 17.65
N HIS A 128 1.21 -4.38 16.63
CA HIS A 128 2.14 -3.28 16.34
C HIS A 128 1.36 -2.04 15.87
N LEU A 129 0.23 -2.24 15.17
CA LEU A 129 -0.69 -1.16 14.80
C LEU A 129 -1.31 -0.47 16.01
N VAL A 130 -1.54 -1.20 17.11
CA VAL A 130 -2.05 -0.65 18.37
C VAL A 130 -1.04 0.34 18.97
N ALA A 131 0.24 -0.05 19.03
CA ALA A 131 1.31 0.83 19.53
C ALA A 131 1.58 2.01 18.59
N LEU A 132 1.87 1.74 17.31
CA LEU A 132 2.23 2.75 16.31
C LEU A 132 1.06 3.71 16.01
N GLY A 133 -0.17 3.20 16.05
CA GLY A 133 -1.39 4.00 15.95
C GLY A 133 -1.55 4.95 17.14
N GLY A 134 -1.33 4.48 18.38
CA GLY A 134 -1.31 5.35 19.56
C GLY A 134 -0.31 6.51 19.45
N LEU A 135 0.89 6.23 18.94
CA LEU A 135 1.89 7.27 18.66
C LEU A 135 1.42 8.29 17.60
N LEU A 136 0.83 7.84 16.50
CA LEU A 136 0.36 8.75 15.43
C LEU A 136 -0.85 9.57 15.84
N VAL A 137 -1.79 9.00 16.61
CA VAL A 137 -2.93 9.73 17.17
C VAL A 137 -2.46 10.82 18.13
N ALA A 138 -1.40 10.58 18.93
CA ALA A 138 -0.83 11.62 19.79
C ALA A 138 -0.19 12.77 19.02
N ILE A 139 0.51 12.49 17.91
CA ILE A 139 1.05 13.54 17.03
C ILE A 139 -0.11 14.35 16.40
N GLY A 140 -1.11 13.67 15.83
CA GLY A 140 -2.27 14.32 15.22
C GLY A 140 -3.08 15.16 16.21
N SER A 141 -3.35 14.64 17.41
CA SER A 141 -4.10 15.37 18.44
C SER A 141 -3.37 16.63 18.93
N LEU A 142 -2.03 16.62 18.97
CA LEU A 142 -1.25 17.81 19.27
C LEU A 142 -1.27 18.83 18.11
N GLU A 143 -1.17 18.38 16.86
CA GLU A 143 -1.32 19.26 15.68
C GLU A 143 -2.72 19.90 15.64
N GLU A 144 -3.79 19.16 15.96
CA GLU A 144 -5.17 19.68 16.09
C GLU A 144 -5.31 20.72 17.21
N GLN A 145 -4.51 20.61 18.28
CA GLN A 145 -4.42 21.60 19.36
C GLN A 145 -3.57 22.84 18.98
N GLY A 146 -3.02 22.90 17.75
CA GLY A 146 -2.21 24.00 17.26
C GLY A 146 -0.70 23.89 17.55
N MET A 147 -0.21 22.71 17.94
CA MET A 147 1.22 22.47 18.21
C MET A 147 2.03 22.42 16.90
N GLU A 148 2.99 23.33 16.72
CA GLU A 148 3.89 23.30 15.54
C GLU A 148 4.96 22.21 15.64
N LEU A 149 4.64 21.02 15.13
CA LEU A 149 5.47 19.81 15.21
C LEU A 149 6.46 19.62 14.04
N TYR A 150 6.85 20.69 13.35
CA TYR A 150 7.79 20.63 12.21
C TYR A 150 9.12 19.92 12.57
N TRP A 151 9.60 20.11 13.80
CA TRP A 151 10.82 19.53 14.34
C TRP A 151 10.70 18.02 14.64
N ALA A 152 9.47 17.51 14.78
CA ALA A 152 9.17 16.08 14.93
C ALA A 152 8.80 15.41 13.59
N SER A 153 8.80 16.12 12.46
CA SER A 153 8.37 15.60 11.14
C SER A 153 9.13 14.35 10.68
N GLY A 154 10.44 14.24 10.97
CA GLY A 154 11.22 13.03 10.67
C GLY A 154 10.79 11.81 11.51
N ILE A 155 10.40 12.05 12.76
CA ILE A 155 9.90 11.04 13.70
C ILE A 155 8.50 10.58 13.29
N ARG A 156 7.61 11.52 12.92
CA ARG A 156 6.30 11.23 12.32
C ARG A 156 6.45 10.30 11.10
N LYS A 157 7.28 10.67 10.12
CA LYS A 157 7.57 9.85 8.93
C LYS A 157 8.13 8.45 9.27
N ARG A 158 8.95 8.34 10.31
CA ARG A 158 9.45 7.04 10.80
C ARG A 158 8.31 6.17 11.31
N ILE A 159 7.40 6.72 12.10
CA ILE A 159 6.26 5.99 12.67
C ILE A 159 5.25 5.63 11.57
N GLU A 160 4.93 6.55 10.64
CA GLU A 160 4.10 6.30 9.46
C GLU A 160 4.66 5.12 8.63
N GLY A 161 5.94 5.16 8.30
CA GLY A 161 6.60 4.07 7.56
C GLY A 161 6.64 2.75 8.33
N ALA A 162 6.73 2.78 9.66
CA ALA A 162 6.62 1.58 10.50
C ALA A 162 5.18 1.03 10.52
N LEU A 163 4.17 1.90 10.63
CA LEU A 163 2.75 1.52 10.62
C LEU A 163 2.38 0.86 9.29
N VAL A 164 2.80 1.44 8.16
CA VAL A 164 2.53 0.87 6.83
C VAL A 164 3.16 -0.52 6.68
N ARG A 165 4.40 -0.72 7.15
CA ARG A 165 5.03 -2.06 7.14
C ARG A 165 4.28 -3.05 8.04
N ALA A 166 3.94 -2.63 9.26
CA ALA A 166 3.17 -3.46 10.19
C ALA A 166 1.78 -3.81 9.63
N MET A 167 1.12 -2.89 8.93
CA MET A 167 -0.21 -3.10 8.33
C MET A 167 -0.13 -4.12 7.21
N ASN A 168 0.83 -3.97 6.29
CA ASN A 168 1.02 -4.90 5.19
C ASN A 168 1.32 -6.32 5.69
N LEU A 169 2.16 -6.46 6.72
CA LEU A 169 2.44 -7.77 7.33
C LEU A 169 1.22 -8.31 8.11
N ALA A 170 0.48 -7.47 8.83
CA ALA A 170 -0.74 -7.86 9.54
C ALA A 170 -1.83 -8.36 8.58
N LEU A 171 -2.00 -7.72 7.42
CA LEU A 171 -2.95 -8.14 6.41
C LEU A 171 -2.60 -9.51 5.81
N VAL A 172 -1.31 -9.88 5.75
CA VAL A 172 -0.87 -11.22 5.32
C VAL A 172 -1.01 -12.25 6.44
N GLU A 173 -0.84 -11.86 7.72
CA GLU A 173 -1.01 -12.75 8.88
C GLU A 173 -2.47 -13.02 9.26
N ILE A 174 -3.42 -12.13 8.90
CA ILE A 174 -4.84 -12.26 9.25
C ILE A 174 -5.61 -12.94 8.11
N SER A 175 -6.13 -14.16 8.36
CA SER A 175 -6.91 -14.95 7.39
C SER A 175 -8.13 -14.26 6.78
N PHE A 176 -8.59 -13.12 7.31
CA PHE A 176 -9.63 -12.30 6.68
C PHE A 176 -9.25 -11.80 5.28
N SER A 177 -7.97 -11.71 4.94
CA SER A 177 -7.49 -11.37 3.59
C SER A 177 -7.54 -12.56 2.61
N GLU A 178 -7.56 -13.78 3.14
CA GLU A 178 -7.64 -15.05 2.41
C GLU A 178 -9.09 -15.47 2.11
N ILE A 179 -10.06 -14.99 2.90
CA ILE A 179 -11.49 -15.29 2.75
C ILE A 179 -12.06 -14.48 1.58
N ASP A 180 -12.60 -15.18 0.57
CA ASP A 180 -13.35 -14.52 -0.51
C ASP A 180 -14.70 -14.01 0.02
N SER A 181 -15.21 -12.93 -0.56
CA SER A 181 -16.48 -12.29 -0.15
C SER A 181 -17.67 -13.24 -0.24
N ALA A 182 -17.59 -14.24 -1.11
CA ALA A 182 -18.61 -15.30 -1.26
C ALA A 182 -18.55 -16.35 -0.13
N GLU A 183 -17.42 -16.48 0.56
CA GLU A 183 -17.15 -17.50 1.56
C GLU A 183 -17.19 -16.94 3.01
N GLU A 184 -17.26 -15.61 3.18
CA GLU A 184 -17.35 -14.93 4.48
C GLU A 184 -18.39 -15.56 5.42
N ALA A 185 -19.58 -15.88 4.91
CA ALA A 185 -20.67 -16.49 5.69
C ALA A 185 -20.39 -17.93 6.18
N THR A 186 -19.34 -18.58 5.67
CA THR A 186 -18.93 -19.95 6.04
C THR A 186 -17.78 -19.96 7.05
N PHE A 187 -16.92 -18.93 7.03
CA PHE A 187 -15.71 -18.85 7.87
C PHE A 187 -15.84 -17.94 9.09
N LEU A 188 -16.79 -17.01 9.10
CA LEU A 188 -16.93 -16.00 10.15
C LEU A 188 -18.08 -16.33 11.10
N GLU A 189 -17.88 -16.02 12.38
CA GLU A 189 -18.93 -16.15 13.41
C GLU A 189 -20.12 -15.21 13.12
N GLU A 190 -21.32 -15.62 13.54
CA GLU A 190 -22.57 -14.88 13.30
C GLU A 190 -22.51 -13.43 13.84
N GLU A 191 -21.92 -13.22 15.03
CA GLU A 191 -21.72 -11.87 15.55
C GLU A 191 -20.73 -11.04 14.71
N ALA A 192 -19.68 -11.68 14.19
CA ALA A 192 -18.71 -10.99 13.34
C ALA A 192 -19.35 -10.54 12.01
N LEU A 193 -20.13 -11.42 11.37
CA LEU A 193 -20.89 -11.17 10.14
C LEU A 193 -21.92 -10.04 10.29
N HIS A 194 -22.68 -10.02 11.40
CA HIS A 194 -23.76 -9.07 11.57
C HIS A 194 -23.35 -7.73 12.22
N LYS A 195 -22.20 -7.67 12.93
CA LYS A 195 -21.73 -6.44 13.60
C LYS A 195 -20.40 -5.93 13.05
N THR A 196 -19.35 -6.73 13.10
CA THR A 196 -17.98 -6.22 12.84
C THR A 196 -17.68 -6.03 11.35
N VAL A 197 -18.08 -6.96 10.49
CA VAL A 197 -17.85 -6.87 9.04
C VAL A 197 -18.57 -5.66 8.42
N PRO A 198 -19.86 -5.37 8.73
CA PRO A 198 -20.54 -4.17 8.22
C PRO A 198 -19.88 -2.87 8.70
N LEU A 199 -19.41 -2.80 9.95
CA LEU A 199 -18.69 -1.64 10.47
C LEU A 199 -17.34 -1.44 9.79
N LEU A 200 -16.55 -2.51 9.63
CA LEU A 200 -15.30 -2.51 8.89
C LEU A 200 -15.52 -2.06 7.43
N TRP A 201 -16.56 -2.56 6.78
CA TRP A 201 -16.88 -2.21 5.39
C TRP A 201 -17.34 -0.76 5.25
N ASN A 202 -18.07 -0.23 6.22
CA ASN A 202 -18.42 1.20 6.25
C ASN A 202 -17.19 2.09 6.48
N LEU A 203 -16.25 1.69 7.33
CA LEU A 203 -14.97 2.39 7.51
C LEU A 203 -14.13 2.39 6.22
N LEU A 204 -14.03 1.23 5.55
CA LEU A 204 -13.30 1.10 4.28
C LEU A 204 -13.93 1.93 3.16
N LYS A 205 -15.27 1.97 3.06
CA LYS A 205 -15.97 2.89 2.14
C LYS A 205 -15.68 4.35 2.45
N ALA A 206 -15.73 4.76 3.73
CA ALA A 206 -15.43 6.14 4.13
C ALA A 206 -13.99 6.53 3.77
N ALA A 207 -13.03 5.65 4.01
CA ALA A 207 -11.62 5.85 3.63
C ALA A 207 -11.43 5.93 2.10
N LEU A 208 -12.07 5.05 1.33
CA LEU A 208 -12.09 5.11 -0.14
C LEU A 208 -12.65 6.45 -0.64
N PHE A 209 -13.79 6.90 -0.11
CA PHE A 209 -14.42 8.14 -0.54
C PHE A 209 -13.57 9.36 -0.18
N ALA A 210 -13.08 9.47 1.07
CA ALA A 210 -12.21 10.56 1.50
C ALA A 210 -10.92 10.64 0.67
N THR A 211 -10.28 9.49 0.42
CA THR A 211 -9.07 9.43 -0.42
C THR A 211 -9.38 9.85 -1.86
N THR A 212 -10.45 9.34 -2.45
CA THR A 212 -10.79 9.64 -3.85
C THR A 212 -11.20 11.11 -4.05
N ILE A 213 -11.90 11.73 -3.10
CA ILE A 213 -12.20 13.17 -3.13
C ILE A 213 -10.92 14.00 -3.00
N THR A 214 -9.96 13.57 -2.18
CA THR A 214 -8.65 14.20 -2.07
C THR A 214 -7.85 14.09 -3.38
N LEU A 215 -7.77 12.89 -3.97
CA LEU A 215 -7.14 12.65 -5.28
C LEU A 215 -7.81 13.46 -6.40
N ARG A 216 -9.15 13.64 -6.36
CA ARG A 216 -9.87 14.53 -7.28
C ARG A 216 -9.39 15.98 -7.16
N GLY A 217 -9.20 16.48 -5.95
CA GLY A 217 -8.62 17.80 -5.72
C GLY A 217 -7.22 17.92 -6.33
N VAL A 218 -6.37 16.90 -6.13
CA VAL A 218 -5.03 16.82 -6.73
C VAL A 218 -5.10 16.84 -8.26
N MET A 219 -5.94 16.02 -8.88
CA MET A 219 -6.07 15.96 -10.34
C MET A 219 -6.60 17.27 -10.94
N ILE A 220 -7.63 17.87 -10.33
CA ILE A 220 -8.15 19.18 -10.77
C ILE A 220 -7.07 20.27 -10.67
N ARG A 221 -6.30 20.29 -9.57
CA ARG A 221 -5.20 21.26 -9.41
C ARG A 221 -4.06 20.99 -10.40
N THR A 222 -3.78 19.72 -10.72
CA THR A 222 -2.78 19.32 -11.71
C THR A 222 -3.15 19.78 -13.11
N LEU A 223 -4.41 19.69 -13.51
CA LEU A 223 -4.90 20.21 -14.79
C LEU A 223 -4.91 21.74 -14.85
N GLY A 224 -5.22 22.41 -13.73
CA GLY A 224 -5.40 23.87 -13.67
C GLY A 224 -4.12 24.68 -13.39
N ASP A 225 -3.05 24.07 -12.87
CA ASP A 225 -1.81 24.76 -12.53
C ASP A 225 -0.69 24.48 -13.55
N LYS A 226 -0.13 25.54 -14.15
CA LYS A 226 0.97 25.41 -15.12
C LYS A 226 2.21 24.69 -14.57
N THR A 227 2.47 24.77 -13.26
CA THR A 227 3.64 24.12 -12.65
C THR A 227 3.42 22.63 -12.43
N LEU A 228 2.20 22.23 -12.09
CA LEU A 228 1.82 20.82 -11.88
C LEU A 228 1.52 20.11 -13.20
N ALA A 229 0.97 20.83 -14.18
CA ALA A 229 0.70 20.34 -15.53
C ALA A 229 1.98 20.10 -16.37
N GLY A 230 3.13 20.59 -15.91
CA GLY A 230 4.40 20.44 -16.63
C GLY A 230 4.91 19.00 -16.68
N ASP A 231 5.59 18.66 -17.78
CA ASP A 231 6.07 17.33 -18.16
C ASP A 231 6.90 16.61 -17.10
N ALA A 232 7.58 17.36 -16.22
CA ALA A 232 8.39 16.82 -15.13
C ALA A 232 7.56 16.36 -13.90
N VAL A 233 6.32 16.84 -13.78
CA VAL A 233 5.47 16.68 -12.57
C VAL A 233 4.20 15.90 -12.88
N ALA A 234 3.47 16.27 -13.94
CA ALA A 234 2.19 15.67 -14.30
C ALA A 234 2.20 14.12 -14.39
N PRO A 235 3.13 13.46 -15.12
CA PRO A 235 3.16 12.00 -15.18
C PRO A 235 3.55 11.34 -13.85
N VAL A 236 4.33 12.03 -13.00
CA VAL A 236 4.69 11.52 -11.66
C VAL A 236 3.47 11.55 -10.74
N VAL A 237 2.73 12.66 -10.73
CA VAL A 237 1.49 12.79 -9.95
C VAL A 237 0.45 11.77 -10.43
N ALA A 238 0.22 11.67 -11.74
CA ALA A 238 -0.72 10.69 -12.31
C ALA A 238 -0.34 9.24 -11.94
N SER A 239 0.94 8.87 -12.00
CA SER A 239 1.43 7.55 -11.58
C SER A 239 1.15 7.27 -10.10
N GLN A 240 1.36 8.24 -9.21
CA GLN A 240 1.09 8.11 -7.77
C GLN A 240 -0.41 8.01 -7.46
N VAL A 241 -1.25 8.75 -8.20
CA VAL A 241 -2.71 8.67 -8.12
C VAL A 241 -3.19 7.26 -8.51
N LEU A 242 -2.71 6.71 -9.63
CA LEU A 242 -3.05 5.34 -10.03
C LEU A 242 -2.52 4.28 -9.04
N GLN A 243 -1.31 4.43 -8.48
CA GLN A 243 -0.83 3.54 -7.42
C GLN A 243 -1.72 3.60 -6.17
N THR A 244 -2.18 4.79 -5.78
CA THR A 244 -3.11 4.95 -4.65
C THR A 244 -4.45 4.26 -4.92
N LEU A 245 -5.00 4.38 -6.13
CA LEU A 245 -6.23 3.69 -6.53
C LEU A 245 -6.05 2.16 -6.58
N ARG A 246 -4.89 1.65 -7.05
CA ARG A 246 -4.55 0.21 -7.01
C ARG A 246 -4.67 -0.36 -5.61
N HIS A 247 -4.13 0.34 -4.60
CA HIS A 247 -4.19 -0.11 -3.20
C HIS A 247 -5.61 -0.10 -2.60
N LEU A 248 -6.53 0.67 -3.18
CA LEU A 248 -7.94 0.72 -2.79
C LEU A 248 -8.85 -0.16 -3.67
N TYR A 249 -8.29 -0.84 -4.68
CA TYR A 249 -9.08 -1.52 -5.71
C TYR A 249 -9.94 -2.66 -5.14
N PHE A 250 -9.48 -3.33 -4.08
CA PHE A 250 -10.24 -4.36 -3.36
C PHE A 250 -11.54 -3.86 -2.72
N ILE A 251 -11.65 -2.55 -2.48
CA ILE A 251 -12.87 -1.90 -2.01
C ILE A 251 -13.79 -1.61 -3.20
N THR A 252 -13.24 -1.07 -4.29
CA THR A 252 -14.01 -0.71 -5.49
C THR A 252 -14.54 -1.93 -6.25
N SER A 253 -13.81 -3.03 -6.30
CA SER A 253 -14.23 -4.25 -7.00
C SER A 253 -15.50 -4.86 -6.37
N ARG A 254 -15.61 -4.81 -5.04
CA ARG A 254 -16.78 -5.28 -4.28
C ARG A 254 -17.96 -4.29 -4.24
N LEU A 255 -17.75 -3.01 -4.61
CA LEU A 255 -18.82 -1.99 -4.67
C LEU A 255 -19.62 -2.02 -5.98
N GLY A 256 -19.08 -2.65 -7.03
CA GLY A 256 -19.72 -2.78 -8.33
C GLY A 256 -19.73 -1.48 -9.17
N PRO A 257 -20.15 -1.57 -10.45
CA PRO A 257 -20.01 -0.48 -11.42
C PRO A 257 -20.90 0.75 -11.14
N ALA A 258 -21.91 0.65 -10.28
CA ALA A 258 -22.82 1.75 -9.95
C ALA A 258 -22.24 2.77 -8.94
N GLY A 259 -21.03 2.54 -8.42
CA GLY A 259 -20.60 3.12 -7.14
C GLY A 259 -20.16 4.60 -7.12
N PHE A 260 -19.30 5.05 -8.04
CA PHE A 260 -18.54 6.29 -7.77
C PHE A 260 -18.00 7.04 -9.01
N SER A 261 -18.78 7.98 -9.54
CA SER A 261 -18.37 8.86 -10.67
C SER A 261 -17.08 9.63 -10.41
N GLN A 262 -16.77 9.96 -9.15
CA GLN A 262 -15.54 10.66 -8.78
C GLN A 262 -14.31 9.75 -8.87
N HIS A 263 -14.44 8.43 -8.66
CA HIS A 263 -13.35 7.47 -8.89
C HIS A 263 -13.08 7.35 -10.37
N THR A 264 -14.13 7.16 -11.18
CA THR A 264 -14.03 7.12 -12.64
C THR A 264 -13.36 8.38 -13.18
N PHE A 265 -13.73 9.57 -12.69
CA PHE A 265 -13.05 10.82 -13.03
C PHE A 265 -11.56 10.79 -12.68
N VAL A 266 -11.18 10.46 -11.43
CA VAL A 266 -9.77 10.45 -10.99
C VAL A 266 -8.95 9.43 -11.79
N TYR A 267 -9.48 8.22 -11.95
CA TYR A 267 -8.83 7.11 -12.66
C TYR A 267 -8.59 7.44 -14.14
N LEU A 268 -9.64 7.86 -14.87
CA LEU A 268 -9.52 8.21 -16.28
C LEU A 268 -8.65 9.45 -16.49
N THR A 269 -8.80 10.50 -15.67
CA THR A 269 -7.94 11.69 -15.80
C THR A 269 -6.46 11.35 -15.57
N ALA A 270 -6.15 10.44 -14.66
CA ALA A 270 -4.77 10.01 -14.43
C ALA A 270 -4.24 9.13 -15.58
N ILE A 271 -5.08 8.30 -16.18
CA ILE A 271 -4.77 7.57 -17.42
C ILE A 271 -4.53 8.54 -18.58
N ASP A 272 -5.38 9.54 -18.78
CA ASP A 272 -5.28 10.52 -19.87
C ASP A 272 -3.97 11.32 -19.77
N ILE A 273 -3.63 11.83 -18.57
CA ILE A 273 -2.35 12.48 -18.33
C ILE A 273 -1.19 11.53 -18.62
N LEU A 274 -1.20 10.32 -18.04
CA LEU A 274 -0.08 9.39 -18.18
C LEU A 274 0.09 8.91 -19.62
N SER A 275 -1.00 8.78 -20.38
CA SER A 275 -1.03 8.38 -21.79
C SER A 275 -0.30 9.36 -22.72
N ALA A 276 -0.15 10.62 -22.33
CA ALA A 276 0.69 11.58 -23.05
C ALA A 276 2.21 11.30 -22.91
N TYR A 277 2.62 10.42 -21.99
CA TYR A 277 4.02 10.16 -21.66
C TYR A 277 4.38 8.66 -21.71
N PRO A 278 4.52 8.04 -22.91
CA PRO A 278 4.78 6.61 -23.06
C PRO A 278 5.91 6.02 -22.19
N PRO A 279 7.07 6.68 -21.98
CA PRO A 279 8.12 6.17 -21.09
C PRO A 279 7.69 6.08 -19.62
N HIS A 280 6.80 6.96 -19.17
CA HIS A 280 6.24 6.93 -17.82
C HIS A 280 5.15 5.86 -17.69
N SER A 281 4.31 5.68 -18.72
CA SER A 281 3.32 4.58 -18.78
C SER A 281 3.98 3.21 -18.72
N ASP A 282 5.04 2.98 -19.50
CA ASP A 282 5.81 1.73 -19.49
C ASP A 282 6.43 1.46 -18.12
N LYS A 283 7.08 2.47 -17.53
CA LYS A 283 7.64 2.39 -16.17
C LYS A 283 6.55 2.10 -15.12
N PHE A 284 5.39 2.74 -15.22
CA PHE A 284 4.26 2.53 -14.31
C PHE A 284 3.71 1.11 -14.42
N LEU A 285 3.44 0.60 -15.64
CA LEU A 285 2.96 -0.77 -15.83
C LEU A 285 3.95 -1.81 -15.30
N LYS A 286 5.26 -1.59 -15.48
CA LYS A 286 6.31 -2.44 -14.89
C LYS A 286 6.33 -2.45 -13.35
N ILE A 287 5.92 -1.36 -12.70
CA ILE A 287 5.80 -1.28 -11.24
C ILE A 287 4.55 -2.00 -10.72
N ILE A 288 3.45 -1.99 -11.49
CA ILE A 288 2.19 -2.61 -11.07
C ILE A 288 1.97 -4.03 -11.60
N ALA A 289 2.85 -4.53 -12.46
CA ALA A 289 2.77 -5.86 -13.06
C ALA A 289 2.81 -7.00 -12.01
N PRO A 290 2.05 -8.09 -12.24
CA PRO A 290 2.14 -9.31 -11.44
C PRO A 290 3.54 -9.94 -11.50
N PRO A 291 4.00 -10.62 -10.42
CA PRO A 291 5.29 -11.31 -10.42
C PRO A 291 5.34 -12.52 -11.37
N HIS A 292 4.19 -13.13 -11.66
CA HIS A 292 4.05 -14.30 -12.53
C HIS A 292 2.92 -14.10 -13.55
N LEU A 293 3.23 -13.43 -14.65
CA LEU A 293 2.27 -13.21 -15.75
C LEU A 293 1.70 -14.54 -16.28
N GLY A 294 0.37 -14.57 -16.46
CA GLY A 294 -0.35 -15.73 -17.00
C GLY A 294 -0.70 -16.82 -15.99
N GLN A 295 -0.38 -16.66 -14.71
CA GLN A 295 -0.87 -17.52 -13.63
C GLN A 295 -1.90 -16.77 -12.78
N ILE A 296 -2.97 -17.44 -12.35
CA ILE A 296 -3.96 -16.84 -11.44
C ILE A 296 -3.42 -16.99 -10.01
N PRO A 297 -3.23 -15.89 -9.24
CA PRO A 297 -2.76 -15.99 -7.86
C PRO A 297 -3.70 -16.80 -6.96
N ARG A 298 -3.13 -17.49 -5.97
CA ARG A 298 -3.94 -18.24 -5.00
C ARG A 298 -4.70 -17.30 -4.07
N HIS A 299 -4.07 -16.23 -3.61
CA HIS A 299 -4.63 -15.29 -2.63
C HIS A 299 -5.63 -14.30 -3.27
N PRO A 300 -6.83 -14.04 -2.69
CA PRO A 300 -7.85 -13.19 -3.31
C PRO A 300 -7.42 -11.73 -3.54
N LEU A 301 -6.63 -11.14 -2.62
CA LEU A 301 -6.09 -9.79 -2.81
C LEU A 301 -5.15 -9.72 -4.03
N ASP A 302 -4.32 -10.73 -4.26
CA ASP A 302 -3.39 -10.74 -5.40
C ASP A 302 -4.17 -10.85 -6.72
N ARG A 303 -5.18 -11.72 -6.80
CA ARG A 303 -6.10 -11.77 -7.96
C ARG A 303 -6.73 -10.41 -8.24
N THR A 304 -7.03 -9.65 -7.20
CA THR A 304 -7.62 -8.31 -7.31
C THR A 304 -6.61 -7.29 -7.83
N LEU A 305 -5.35 -7.34 -7.38
CA LEU A 305 -4.26 -6.50 -7.90
C LEU A 305 -3.90 -6.84 -9.35
N ASP A 306 -3.95 -8.12 -9.73
CA ASP A 306 -3.74 -8.59 -11.10
C ASP A 306 -4.87 -8.12 -12.03
N LEU A 307 -6.13 -8.18 -11.57
CA LEU A 307 -7.27 -7.63 -12.30
C LEU A 307 -7.16 -6.11 -12.48
N TYR A 308 -6.69 -5.37 -11.47
CA TYR A 308 -6.37 -3.95 -11.61
C TYR A 308 -5.31 -3.72 -12.69
N PHE A 309 -4.24 -4.50 -12.70
CA PHE A 309 -3.19 -4.41 -13.72
C PHE A 309 -3.75 -4.64 -15.12
N LEU A 310 -4.53 -5.69 -15.34
CA LEU A 310 -5.13 -6.00 -16.64
C LEU A 310 -6.02 -4.85 -17.14
N ASN A 311 -6.97 -4.40 -16.32
CA ASN A 311 -7.87 -3.30 -16.65
C ASN A 311 -7.10 -1.99 -16.92
N THR A 312 -6.01 -1.74 -16.19
CA THR A 312 -5.20 -0.52 -16.37
C THR A 312 -4.32 -0.60 -17.61
N ALA A 313 -3.75 -1.77 -17.92
CA ALA A 313 -2.90 -1.99 -19.08
C ALA A 313 -3.66 -1.87 -20.41
N GLU A 314 -4.95 -2.26 -20.44
CA GLU A 314 -5.81 -2.12 -21.62
C GLU A 314 -5.84 -0.69 -22.16
N HIS A 315 -5.94 0.31 -21.27
CA HIS A 315 -5.95 1.73 -21.64
C HIS A 315 -4.65 2.21 -22.31
N PHE A 316 -3.51 1.58 -22.04
CA PHE A 316 -2.21 1.95 -22.61
C PHE A 316 -1.83 1.16 -23.86
N SER A 317 -2.68 0.23 -24.31
CA SER A 317 -2.42 -0.66 -25.46
C SER A 317 -2.14 0.06 -26.79
N LEU A 318 -2.69 1.26 -26.97
CA LEU A 318 -2.48 2.11 -28.16
C LEU A 318 -1.32 3.11 -28.00
N VAL A 319 -0.88 3.36 -26.77
CA VAL A 319 0.13 4.37 -26.40
C VAL A 319 1.52 3.75 -26.35
N LEU A 320 1.61 2.52 -25.84
CA LEU A 320 2.86 1.81 -25.70
C LEU A 320 3.21 1.09 -27.00
N PRO A 321 4.50 1.11 -27.41
CA PRO A 321 4.95 0.23 -28.49
C PRO A 321 4.59 -1.20 -28.12
N LEU A 322 3.98 -1.94 -29.07
CA LEU A 322 3.90 -3.39 -29.01
C LEU A 322 5.28 -3.91 -28.57
N PRO A 323 5.37 -4.81 -27.56
CA PRO A 323 6.64 -5.37 -27.17
C PRO A 323 7.24 -5.98 -28.43
N GLN A 324 8.32 -5.39 -28.90
CA GLN A 324 9.13 -5.92 -29.98
C GLN A 324 9.59 -7.29 -29.47
N THR A 325 8.85 -8.33 -29.88
CA THR A 325 9.40 -9.67 -29.89
C THR A 325 10.74 -9.52 -30.56
N LYS A 326 11.81 -9.94 -29.87
CA LYS A 326 13.12 -10.03 -30.50
C LYS A 326 13.02 -11.15 -31.52
N THR A 327 12.43 -10.82 -32.66
CA THR A 327 12.57 -11.54 -33.91
C THR A 327 14.06 -11.46 -34.22
N SER A 328 14.77 -12.48 -33.74
CA SER A 328 15.94 -13.01 -34.41
C SER A 328 15.74 -12.83 -35.90
N SER A 329 16.54 -11.97 -36.51
CA SER A 329 16.43 -11.60 -37.91
C SER A 329 16.87 -12.76 -38.79
N SER A 330 16.00 -13.75 -38.89
CA SER A 330 16.04 -14.85 -39.84
C SER A 330 14.65 -14.91 -40.49
N PRO A 331 14.47 -14.44 -41.74
CA PRO A 331 13.23 -14.68 -42.44
C PRO A 331 13.03 -16.20 -42.58
N PRO A 332 11.79 -16.72 -42.55
CA PRO A 332 11.54 -18.11 -42.90
C PRO A 332 12.04 -18.33 -44.35
N PRO A 333 12.78 -19.41 -44.64
CA PRO A 333 13.20 -19.69 -46.00
C PRO A 333 11.96 -19.90 -46.87
N CYS A 334 11.79 -19.07 -47.90
CA CYS A 334 10.81 -19.34 -48.94
C CYS A 334 11.10 -20.73 -49.54
N PRO A 335 10.07 -21.54 -49.83
CA PRO A 335 10.27 -22.79 -50.55
C PRO A 335 10.74 -22.46 -51.98
N THR A 336 12.04 -22.58 -52.21
CA THR A 336 12.65 -22.37 -53.52
C THR A 336 12.17 -23.44 -54.50
N SER A 337 11.53 -23.00 -55.58
CA SER A 337 11.33 -23.82 -56.77
C SER A 337 12.68 -24.33 -57.32
N PRO A 338 12.70 -25.52 -57.97
CA PRO A 338 13.94 -26.07 -58.51
C PRO A 338 14.48 -25.21 -59.66
N PRO A 339 15.82 -25.10 -59.83
CA PRO A 339 16.42 -24.26 -60.84
C PRO A 339 16.22 -24.81 -62.26
N ALA A 340 15.90 -23.92 -63.20
CA ALA A 340 15.81 -24.24 -64.62
C ALA A 340 17.21 -24.56 -65.21
N SER A 341 17.27 -25.58 -66.06
CA SER A 341 18.47 -25.96 -66.82
C SER A 341 18.73 -25.02 -68.01
N PRO A 342 19.99 -24.72 -68.37
CA PRO A 342 20.33 -23.86 -69.50
C PRO A 342 20.30 -24.62 -70.85
N PRO A 343 20.10 -23.92 -71.98
CA PRO A 343 20.07 -24.52 -73.32
C PRO A 343 21.48 -24.67 -73.94
N PRO A 344 21.64 -25.51 -74.98
CA PRO A 344 22.20 -24.93 -76.21
C PRO A 344 21.69 -25.51 -77.56
N SER A 345 21.84 -24.66 -78.60
CA SER A 345 22.09 -24.95 -80.03
C SER A 345 21.05 -25.68 -80.92
N SER A 346 20.70 -25.02 -82.04
CA SER A 346 19.89 -25.49 -83.17
C SER A 346 20.66 -26.41 -84.16
N PRO A 347 19.96 -27.10 -85.09
CA PRO A 347 20.14 -26.72 -86.50
C PRO A 347 18.92 -26.87 -87.48
N SER A 348 19.01 -26.14 -88.61
CA SER A 348 18.47 -26.42 -89.96
C SER A 348 16.96 -26.44 -90.33
N LEU A 349 16.56 -25.39 -91.06
CA LEU A 349 15.95 -25.38 -92.42
C LEU A 349 14.66 -26.19 -92.78
N LYS A 350 13.54 -25.44 -92.95
CA LYS A 350 12.65 -25.30 -94.16
C LYS A 350 11.98 -26.53 -94.84
N PRO A 351 10.86 -26.36 -95.60
CA PRO A 351 9.69 -25.47 -95.44
C PRO A 351 8.33 -26.24 -95.68
N PRO A 352 7.27 -25.72 -96.35
CA PRO A 352 5.94 -25.50 -95.74
C PRO A 352 4.79 -26.35 -96.31
N THR A 353 3.57 -26.24 -95.75
CA THR A 353 2.31 -26.11 -96.54
C THR A 353 1.10 -25.70 -95.68
N ALA A 354 0.17 -24.98 -96.32
CA ALA A 354 -1.29 -24.81 -96.11
C ALA A 354 -2.00 -25.42 -94.86
N SER A 355 -3.10 -24.86 -94.35
CA SER A 355 -4.16 -24.11 -95.06
C SER A 355 -5.02 -23.16 -94.20
N CYS A 356 -5.43 -22.05 -94.82
CA CYS A 356 -6.74 -21.38 -94.73
C CYS A 356 -7.44 -21.09 -93.38
N SER A 357 -7.60 -19.79 -93.13
CA SER A 357 -8.69 -19.07 -92.43
C SER A 357 -10.10 -19.40 -93.01
N PRO A 358 -11.26 -18.87 -92.53
CA PRO A 358 -11.52 -17.77 -91.57
C PRO A 358 -12.54 -18.18 -90.44
N CYS A 359 -13.32 -17.34 -89.71
CA CYS A 359 -13.62 -15.90 -89.78
C CYS A 359 -14.07 -15.23 -88.45
N SER A 360 -13.70 -13.94 -88.35
CA SER A 360 -14.32 -12.75 -87.74
C SER A 360 -15.88 -12.63 -87.64
N PRO A 361 -16.46 -11.62 -86.93
CA PRO A 361 -15.97 -10.83 -85.77
C PRO A 361 -17.10 -10.51 -84.71
N PRO A 362 -17.37 -9.29 -84.14
CA PRO A 362 -17.63 -9.18 -82.69
C PRO A 362 -18.96 -8.46 -82.30
N ARG A 363 -19.23 -8.27 -80.98
CA ARG A 363 -19.69 -6.98 -80.40
C ARG A 363 -19.88 -6.97 -78.87
N ASN A 364 -19.38 -5.89 -78.26
CA ASN A 364 -20.00 -4.95 -77.30
C ASN A 364 -20.81 -5.48 -76.10
N GLN A 365 -20.42 -5.18 -74.85
CA GLN A 365 -20.45 -3.88 -74.12
C GLN A 365 -21.81 -3.53 -73.50
N GLN A 366 -21.77 -3.12 -72.21
CA GLN A 366 -22.79 -2.41 -71.40
C GLN A 366 -24.08 -3.22 -71.11
N ARG A 367 -24.43 -3.48 -69.85
CA ARG A 367 -24.46 -2.54 -68.70
C ARG A 367 -23.83 -3.09 -67.42
#